data_AF-A0A6A3HCU4-F1
#
_entry.id   AF-A0A6A3HCU4-F1
#
_cell.length_a   1.000
_cell.length_b   1.000
_cell.length_c   1.000
_cell.angle_alpha   90.00
_cell.angle_beta   90.00
_cell.angle_gamma   90.00
#
_symmetry.space_group_name_H-M   'P 1'
#
loop_
_entity.id
_entity.type
_entity.pdbx_description
1 polymer ?
#
loop_
_entity_poly.entity_id
_entity_poly.type
_entity_poly.pdbx_seq_one_letter_code
_entity_poly.pdbx_strand_id
1 'polypeptide(L)'
;MGMWFFFLAGALPDANVVMPVGMVSILVFIIFAGFIVTKSLIPDYLIWAHWISPIAWALKALAINQYQSSEFDVCVYDEVDYCAKYDGLKMGEYSARRNYSRT
;
A
#
# COMPACT_ATOMS: atom_id res chain seq x y z
N MET A 1 12.14 1.31 6.33
CA MET A 1 12.07 2.47 7.24
C MET A 1 13.41 2.76 7.92
N GLY A 2 14.16 1.78 8.45
CA GLY A 2 15.45 2.04 9.11
C GLY A 2 16.48 2.81 8.26
N MET A 3 16.62 2.46 6.99
CA MET A 3 17.58 3.10 6.05
C MET A 3 17.33 4.61 5.86
N TRP A 4 16.07 5.05 5.94
CA TRP A 4 15.70 6.48 5.83
C TRP A 4 16.12 7.26 7.08
N PHE A 5 15.96 6.69 8.27
CA PHE A 5 16.42 7.34 9.50
C PHE A 5 17.95 7.37 9.60
N PHE A 6 18.63 6.34 9.11
CA PHE A 6 20.10 6.35 9.02
C PHE A 6 20.59 7.43 8.04
N PHE A 7 19.89 7.61 6.92
CA PHE A 7 20.16 8.72 6.00
C PHE A 7 19.97 10.08 6.68
N LEU A 8 18.84 10.30 7.36
CA LEU A 8 18.59 11.55 8.09
C LEU A 8 19.61 11.81 9.21
N ALA A 9 20.03 10.76 9.94
CA ALA A 9 21.03 10.85 10.98
C ALA A 9 22.43 11.20 10.45
N GLY A 10 22.75 10.82 9.20
CA GLY A 10 24.00 11.21 8.54
C GLY A 10 23.95 12.59 7.88
N ALA A 11 22.76 13.03 7.46
CA ALA A 11 22.58 14.30 6.73
C ALA A 11 22.42 15.52 7.66
N LEU A 12 21.95 15.32 8.89
CA LEU A 12 21.67 16.38 9.85
C LEU A 12 22.70 16.35 11.00
N PRO A 13 23.23 17.51 11.43
CA PRO A 13 24.27 17.58 12.44
C PRO A 13 23.77 17.37 13.88
N ASP A 14 22.48 17.59 14.16
CA ASP A 14 21.92 17.61 15.51
C ASP A 14 20.74 16.64 15.73
N ALA A 15 20.80 15.85 16.81
CA ALA A 15 19.75 14.90 17.16
C ALA A 15 18.38 15.57 17.44
N ASN A 16 18.40 16.80 17.98
CA ASN A 16 17.20 17.59 18.23
C ASN A 16 16.49 18.02 16.95
N VAL A 17 17.19 18.04 15.81
CA VAL A 17 16.61 18.33 14.48
C VAL A 17 16.23 17.02 13.77
N VAL A 18 17.04 15.97 13.92
CA VAL A 18 16.78 14.64 13.31
C VAL A 18 15.44 14.06 13.75
N MET A 19 15.13 14.09 15.05
CA MET A 19 13.91 13.49 15.59
C MET A 19 12.61 14.10 15.03
N PRO A 20 12.37 15.43 15.11
CA PRO A 20 11.15 16.02 14.57
C PRO A 20 11.06 15.90 13.05
N VAL A 21 12.17 16.07 12.32
CA VAL A 21 12.18 15.89 10.85
C VAL A 21 11.84 14.44 10.48
N GLY A 22 12.40 13.47 11.21
CA GLY A 22 12.04 12.07 11.08
C GLY A 22 10.55 11.83 11.29
N MET A 23 9.97 12.33 12.39
CA MET A 23 8.54 12.19 12.70
C MET A 23 7.63 12.77 11.62
N VAL A 24 7.92 13.99 11.15
CA VAL A 24 7.15 14.65 10.08
C VAL A 24 7.26 13.86 8.77
N SER A 25 8.45 13.36 8.42
CA SER A 25 8.63 12.55 7.21
C SER A 25 7.82 11.25 7.24
N ILE A 26 7.71 10.60 8.42
CA ILE A 26 6.88 9.40 8.59
C ILE A 26 5.41 9.73 8.35
N LEU A 27 4.91 10.83 8.94
CA LEU A 27 3.52 11.25 8.77
C LEU A 27 3.18 11.44 7.30
N VAL A 28 4.07 12.10 6.55
CA VAL A 28 3.93 12.24 5.09
C VAL A 28 3.85 10.87 4.41
N PHE A 29 4.76 9.94 4.72
CA PHE A 29 4.73 8.59 4.13
C PHE A 29 3.48 7.79 4.48
N ILE A 30 2.88 8.00 5.66
CA ILE A 30 1.63 7.36 6.09
C ILE A 30 0.43 7.93 5.31
N ILE A 31 0.35 9.25 5.14
CA ILE A 31 -0.75 9.88 4.40
C ILE A 31 -0.76 9.40 2.94
N PHE A 32 0.42 9.33 2.32
CA PHE A 32 0.58 8.86 0.94
C PHE A 32 0.69 7.33 0.82
N ALA A 33 0.49 6.56 1.90
CA ALA A 33 0.63 5.10 1.87
C ALA A 33 -0.45 4.37 1.04
N GLY A 34 -1.51 5.06 0.60
CA GLY A 34 -2.59 4.45 -0.18
C GLY A 34 -3.76 3.93 0.65
N PHE A 35 -3.69 3.99 1.99
CA PHE A 35 -4.81 3.64 2.89
C PHE A 35 -5.77 4.82 3.11
N ILE A 36 -5.23 6.01 3.41
CA ILE A 36 -6.04 7.22 3.68
C ILE A 36 -6.48 7.87 2.37
N VAL A 37 -5.58 7.98 1.39
CA VAL A 37 -5.84 8.54 0.06
C VAL A 37 -5.65 7.44 -0.96
N THR A 38 -6.72 7.06 -1.66
CA THR A 38 -6.62 6.09 -2.77
C THR A 38 -5.85 6.72 -3.94
N LYS A 39 -5.11 5.90 -4.69
CA LYS A 39 -4.28 6.35 -5.82
C LYS A 39 -5.04 7.19 -6.85
N SER A 40 -6.34 6.92 -7.04
CA SER A 40 -7.22 7.67 -7.91
C SER A 40 -7.43 9.14 -7.52
N LEU A 41 -7.18 9.50 -6.26
CA LEU A 41 -7.31 10.85 -5.72
C LEU A 41 -5.97 11.58 -5.62
N ILE A 42 -4.85 10.87 -5.83
CA ILE A 42 -3.51 11.46 -5.77
C ILE A 42 -3.24 12.15 -7.12
N PRO A 43 -2.90 13.45 -7.13
CA PRO A 43 -2.49 14.13 -8.35
C PRO A 43 -1.24 13.48 -8.96
N ASP A 44 -1.17 13.38 -10.30
CA ASP A 44 -0.08 12.68 -10.99
C ASP A 44 1.32 13.17 -10.61
N TYR A 45 1.46 14.45 -10.24
CA TYR A 45 2.75 15.03 -9.81
C TYR A 45 3.22 14.57 -8.42
N LEU A 46 2.35 14.02 -7.56
CA LEU A 46 2.70 13.47 -6.24
C LEU A 46 2.75 11.94 -6.23
N ILE A 47 2.50 11.28 -7.36
CA ILE A 47 2.47 9.82 -7.42
C ILE A 47 3.80 9.22 -6.96
N TRP A 48 4.93 9.84 -7.30
CA TRP A 48 6.28 9.35 -6.97
C TRP A 48 6.49 9.13 -5.46
N ALA A 49 5.86 9.95 -4.62
CA ALA A 49 5.96 9.81 -3.17
C ALA A 49 5.30 8.52 -2.67
N HIS A 50 4.22 8.11 -3.34
CA HIS A 50 3.58 6.82 -3.11
C HIS A 50 4.49 5.64 -3.51
N TRP A 51 5.23 5.75 -4.61
CA TRP A 51 6.16 4.70 -5.07
C TRP A 51 7.39 4.54 -4.18
N ILE A 52 7.88 5.61 -3.55
CA ILE A 52 9.03 5.55 -2.63
C ILE A 52 8.62 5.06 -1.23
N SER A 53 7.36 5.27 -0.83
CA SER A 53 6.88 4.92 0.51
C SER A 53 6.91 3.40 0.73
N PRO A 54 7.71 2.87 1.68
CA PRO A 54 7.73 1.43 1.94
C PRO A 54 6.42 0.93 2.58
N ILE A 55 5.61 1.82 3.15
CA ILE A 55 4.30 1.46 3.71
C ILE A 55 3.33 1.10 2.60
N ALA A 56 3.35 1.82 1.47
CA ALA A 56 2.50 1.52 0.33
C ALA A 56 2.74 0.10 -0.19
N TRP A 57 4.02 -0.29 -0.31
CA TRP A 57 4.40 -1.65 -0.71
C TRP A 57 4.03 -2.70 0.33
N ALA A 58 4.21 -2.40 1.63
CA ALA A 58 3.82 -3.30 2.70
C ALA A 58 2.31 -3.56 2.71
N LEU A 59 1.48 -2.53 2.52
CA LEU A 59 0.03 -2.67 2.43
C LEU A 59 -0.38 -3.50 1.21
N LYS A 60 0.26 -3.29 0.05
CA LYS A 60 0.04 -4.10 -1.16
C LYS A 60 0.40 -5.57 -0.92
N ALA A 61 1.54 -5.84 -0.28
CA ALA A 61 1.97 -7.20 0.05
C ALA A 61 1.01 -7.89 1.04
N LEU A 62 0.57 -7.17 2.07
CA LEU A 62 -0.41 -7.66 3.04
C LEU A 62 -1.76 -8.00 2.37
N ALA A 63 -2.24 -7.13 1.49
CA ALA A 63 -3.48 -7.37 0.75
C ALA A 63 -3.36 -8.64 -0.11
N ILE A 64 -2.28 -8.79 -0.87
CA ILE A 64 -2.05 -9.99 -1.69
C ILE A 64 -2.02 -11.25 -0.82
N ASN A 65 -1.27 -11.22 0.29
CA ASN A 65 -1.18 -12.35 1.21
C ASN A 65 -2.56 -12.75 1.77
N GLN A 66 -3.37 -11.77 2.15
CA GLN A 66 -4.73 -12.03 2.65
C GLN A 66 -5.63 -12.68 1.58
N TYR A 67 -5.59 -12.19 0.33
CA TYR A 67 -6.42 -12.71 -0.75
C TYR A 67 -5.93 -14.05 -1.32
N GLN A 68 -4.72 -14.49 -0.97
CA GLN A 68 -4.17 -15.79 -1.39
C GLN A 68 -4.57 -16.93 -0.44
N SER A 69 -5.28 -16.64 0.65
CA SER A 69 -5.83 -17.67 1.53
C SER A 69 -6.81 -18.59 0.79
N SER A 70 -6.83 -19.88 1.15
CA SER A 70 -7.73 -20.88 0.56
C SER A 70 -9.21 -20.53 0.72
N GLU A 71 -9.56 -19.70 1.70
CA GLU A 71 -10.92 -19.19 1.91
C GLU A 71 -11.40 -18.29 0.75
N PHE A 72 -10.48 -17.51 0.15
CA PHE A 72 -10.79 -16.61 -0.96
C PHE A 72 -10.45 -17.23 -2.33
N ASP A 73 -9.82 -18.39 -2.36
CA ASP A 73 -9.47 -19.14 -3.58
C ASP A 73 -10.65 -19.97 -4.13
N VAL A 74 -11.87 -19.40 -4.05
CA VAL A 74 -13.12 -20.05 -4.45
C VAL A 74 -13.82 -19.29 -5.58
N CYS A 75 -14.55 -20.03 -6.42
CA CYS A 75 -15.38 -19.45 -7.49
C CYS A 75 -16.67 -18.82 -6.95
N VAL A 76 -17.28 -19.43 -5.94
CA VAL A 76 -18.52 -18.93 -5.33
C VAL A 76 -18.21 -18.48 -3.92
N TYR A 77 -18.47 -17.20 -3.63
CA TYR A 77 -18.33 -16.62 -2.30
C TYR A 77 -19.54 -15.74 -2.02
N ASP A 78 -20.22 -15.98 -0.89
CA ASP A 78 -21.41 -15.22 -0.46
C ASP A 78 -22.48 -15.10 -1.56
N GLU A 79 -22.90 -16.24 -2.11
CA GLU A 79 -23.92 -16.37 -3.19
C GLU A 79 -23.56 -15.74 -4.55
N VAL A 80 -22.35 -15.20 -4.71
CA VAL A 80 -21.85 -14.64 -5.97
C VAL A 80 -20.85 -15.58 -6.63
N ASP A 81 -21.12 -15.97 -7.88
CA ASP A 81 -20.17 -16.71 -8.73
C ASP A 81 -19.22 -15.73 -9.46
N TYR A 82 -17.98 -15.64 -8.98
CA TYR A 82 -16.94 -14.81 -9.55
C TYR A 82 -16.37 -15.38 -10.85
N CYS A 83 -16.29 -16.71 -10.97
CA CYS A 83 -15.72 -17.38 -12.14
C CYS A 83 -16.62 -17.18 -13.37
N ALA A 84 -17.94 -17.23 -13.20
CA ALA A 84 -18.88 -16.96 -14.29
C ALA A 84 -18.95 -15.45 -14.66
N LYS A 85 -18.76 -14.57 -13.67
CA LYS A 85 -18.97 -13.12 -13.84
C LYS A 85 -17.74 -12.35 -14.29
N TYR A 86 -16.54 -12.82 -13.96
CA TYR A 86 -15.28 -12.11 -14.17
C TYR A 86 -14.25 -12.95 -14.95
N ASP A 87 -14.68 -13.61 -16.02
CA ASP A 87 -13.78 -14.29 -16.97
C ASP A 87 -12.89 -15.37 -16.32
N GLY A 88 -13.49 -16.20 -15.45
CA GLY A 88 -12.79 -17.28 -14.76
C GLY A 88 -11.96 -16.87 -13.54
N LEU A 89 -11.96 -15.59 -13.15
CA LEU A 89 -11.25 -15.12 -11.96
C LEU A 89 -11.93 -15.60 -10.68
N LYS A 90 -11.14 -16.11 -9.74
CA LYS A 90 -11.60 -16.42 -8.38
C LYS A 90 -11.78 -15.15 -7.55
N MET A 91 -12.53 -15.25 -6.46
CA MET A 91 -12.83 -14.10 -5.58
C MET A 91 -11.55 -13.37 -5.11
N GLY A 92 -10.56 -14.12 -4.64
CA GLY A 92 -9.29 -13.58 -4.16
C GLY A 92 -8.52 -12.82 -5.24
N GLU A 93 -8.41 -13.38 -6.45
CA GLU A 93 -7.72 -12.74 -7.58
C GLU A 93 -8.42 -11.46 -8.03
N TYR A 94 -9.76 -11.49 -8.10
CA TYR A 94 -10.55 -10.32 -8.46
C TYR A 94 -10.39 -9.19 -7.44
N SER A 95 -10.46 -9.52 -6.14
CA SER A 95 -10.34 -8.55 -5.05
C SER A 95 -8.94 -7.97 -4.96
N ALA A 96 -7.90 -8.79 -5.15
CA ALA A 96 -6.51 -8.34 -5.21
C ALA A 96 -6.26 -7.37 -6.37
N ARG A 97 -6.76 -7.69 -7.58
CA ARG A 97 -6.64 -6.80 -8.76
C ARG A 97 -7.36 -5.48 -8.57
N ARG A 98 -8.56 -5.50 -7.99
CA ARG A 98 -9.32 -4.28 -7.69
C ARG A 98 -8.61 -3.41 -6.64
N ASN A 99 -7.98 -4.01 -5.64
CA ASN A 99 -7.18 -3.27 -4.67
C ASN A 99 -5.90 -2.70 -5.29
N TYR A 100 -5.26 -3.43 -6.21
CA TYR A 100 -4.12 -2.92 -6.94
C TYR A 100 -4.46 -1.71 -7.83
N SER A 101 -5.66 -1.64 -8.40
CA SER A 101 -6.08 -0.46 -9.17
C SER A 101 -6.46 0.74 -8.30
N ARG A 102 -6.88 0.51 -7.04
CA ARG A 102 -7.18 1.56 -6.06
C ARG A 102 -5.94 2.09 -5.31
N THR A 103 -4.87 1.31 -5.24
CA THR A 103 -3.60 1.64 -4.56
C THR A 103 -2.48 1.91 -5.52
#